data_AF-A0A260QM37-F1
#
_entry.id   AF-A0A260QM37-F1
#
_cell.length_a   1.000
_cell.length_b   1.000
_cell.length_c   1.000
_cell.angle_alpha   90.00
_cell.angle_beta   90.00
_cell.angle_gamma   90.00
#
_symmetry.space_group_name_H-M   'P 1'
#
loop_
_entity.id
_entity.type
_entity.pdbx_description
1 polymer ?
#
loop_
_entity_poly.entity_id
_entity_poly.type
_entity_poly.pdbx_seq_one_letter_code
_entity_poly.pdbx_strand_id
1 'polypeptide(L)'
;MVSTAWFDHFTHRGEKVSESEHIRVFWASPSVRNADDAVDYLWQTRLIRVEKNAIYAAVKRGELTALRIGKGLTFRPADLDAWIAARQVNGR
;
A
#
# COMPACT_ATOMS: atom_id res chain seq x y z
N MET A 1 -13.00 6.15 -10.79
CA MET A 1 -11.75 5.57 -11.32
C MET A 1 -10.62 6.00 -10.38
N VAL A 2 -9.72 5.11 -9.98
CA VAL A 2 -8.63 5.48 -9.05
C VAL A 2 -7.50 6.13 -9.83
N SER A 3 -7.02 7.31 -9.40
CA SER A 3 -5.88 7.97 -10.05
C SER A 3 -4.60 7.19 -9.82
N THR A 4 -3.88 6.87 -10.89
CA THR A 4 -2.58 6.20 -10.84
C THR A 4 -1.40 7.18 -10.77
N ALA A 5 -1.62 8.49 -10.86
CA ALA A 5 -0.56 9.50 -10.92
C ALA A 5 0.38 9.48 -9.71
N TRP A 6 -0.11 9.03 -8.55
CA TRP A 6 0.72 8.85 -7.35
C TRP A 6 1.86 7.82 -7.55
N PHE A 7 1.68 6.83 -8.43
CA PHE A 7 2.68 5.80 -8.68
C PHE A 7 3.82 6.27 -9.59
N ASP A 8 3.67 7.42 -10.27
CA ASP A 8 4.69 7.97 -11.16
C ASP A 8 5.90 8.55 -10.39
N HIS A 9 5.74 8.81 -9.10
CA HIS A 9 6.85 9.19 -8.19
C HIS A 9 7.84 8.05 -7.93
N PHE A 10 7.52 6.79 -8.26
CA PHE A 10 8.31 5.60 -7.90
C PHE A 10 9.32 5.17 -8.99
N THR A 11 10.23 6.09 -9.33
CA THR A 11 11.23 5.93 -10.40
C THR A 11 12.09 4.66 -10.30
N HIS A 12 12.57 4.31 -9.11
CA HIS A 12 13.44 3.14 -8.89
C HIS A 12 12.62 1.87 -8.64
N ARG A 13 12.29 1.10 -9.69
CA ARG A 13 11.21 0.09 -9.67
C ARG A 13 11.41 -1.20 -8.87
N GLY A 14 12.59 -1.48 -8.29
CA GLY A 14 12.76 -2.59 -7.32
C GLY A 14 14.13 -3.24 -7.29
N GLU A 15 14.99 -2.81 -6.36
CA GLU A 15 16.29 -3.45 -6.15
C GLU A 15 16.19 -4.64 -5.16
N LYS A 16 16.92 -5.72 -5.46
CA LYS A 16 17.09 -6.94 -4.63
C LYS A 16 15.88 -7.90 -4.56
N VAL A 17 15.14 -8.00 -5.66
CA VAL A 17 14.27 -9.15 -6.00
C VAL A 17 14.67 -9.65 -7.39
N SER A 18 14.41 -10.91 -7.75
CA SER A 18 14.55 -11.31 -9.15
C SER A 18 13.51 -10.58 -10.01
N GLU A 19 13.94 -10.06 -11.15
CA GLU A 19 13.08 -9.23 -12.03
C GLU A 19 11.82 -9.99 -12.44
N SER A 20 11.96 -11.28 -12.76
CA SER A 20 10.89 -12.21 -13.13
C SER A 20 9.81 -12.37 -12.04
N GLU A 21 10.19 -12.47 -10.76
CA GLU A 21 9.22 -12.58 -9.65
C GLU A 21 8.54 -11.24 -9.38
N HIS A 22 9.28 -10.14 -9.50
CA HIS A 22 8.74 -8.78 -9.42
C HIS A 22 7.69 -8.53 -10.52
N ILE A 23 7.96 -8.99 -11.74
CA ILE A 23 7.04 -8.93 -12.87
C ILE A 23 5.78 -9.78 -12.62
N ARG A 24 5.93 -11.04 -12.19
CA ARG A 24 4.80 -12.00 -12.17
C ARG A 24 3.73 -11.73 -11.10
N VAL A 25 4.04 -10.97 -10.05
CA VAL A 25 3.12 -10.73 -8.91
C VAL A 25 2.75 -9.26 -8.73
N PHE A 26 3.64 -8.31 -9.04
CA PHE A 26 3.45 -6.90 -8.69
C PHE A 26 3.37 -5.93 -9.88
N TRP A 27 3.96 -6.21 -11.04
CA TRP A 27 3.88 -5.25 -12.17
C TRP A 27 2.50 -5.16 -12.82
N ALA A 28 1.62 -6.15 -12.63
CA ALA A 28 0.25 -6.13 -13.14
C ALA A 28 -0.71 -5.22 -12.34
N SER A 29 -0.24 -4.58 -11.26
CA SER A 29 -1.03 -3.60 -10.51
C SER A 29 -0.14 -2.58 -9.78
N PRO A 30 -0.43 -1.27 -9.87
CA PRO A 30 0.32 -0.26 -9.13
C PRO A 30 0.37 -0.66 -7.65
N SER A 31 1.55 -0.59 -7.03
CA SER A 31 1.80 -1.20 -5.71
C SER A 31 2.55 -0.24 -4.80
N VAL A 32 2.09 -0.15 -3.55
CA VAL A 32 2.54 0.82 -2.54
C VAL A 32 3.60 0.16 -1.67
N ARG A 33 4.77 0.78 -1.48
CA ARG A 33 5.86 0.18 -0.71
C ARG A 33 5.84 0.71 0.72
N ASN A 34 6.34 -0.11 1.64
CA ASN A 34 6.54 0.26 3.06
C ASN A 34 5.31 0.94 3.72
N ALA A 35 5.46 1.52 4.91
CA ALA A 35 4.34 2.09 5.67
C ALA A 35 4.26 3.62 5.59
N ASP A 36 5.32 4.30 5.14
CA ASP A 36 5.34 5.73 4.82
C ASP A 36 4.57 5.97 3.52
N ASP A 37 4.95 5.29 2.42
CA ASP A 37 4.25 5.45 1.14
C ASP A 37 2.77 5.00 1.24
N ALA A 38 2.43 4.11 2.17
CA ALA A 38 1.04 3.74 2.47
C ALA A 38 0.21 4.88 3.10
N VAL A 39 0.84 5.72 3.90
CA VAL A 39 0.22 6.95 4.42
C VAL A 39 0.11 7.99 3.31
N ASP A 40 1.17 8.18 2.50
CA ASP A 40 1.15 9.14 1.39
C ASP A 40 0.13 8.76 0.30
N TYR A 41 -0.03 7.47 -0.02
CA TYR A 41 -1.09 7.00 -0.93
C TYR A 41 -2.48 7.36 -0.40
N LEU A 42 -2.77 7.09 0.89
CA LEU A 42 -4.06 7.38 1.50
C LEU A 42 -4.32 8.90 1.61
N TRP A 43 -3.29 9.69 1.87
CA TRP A 43 -3.40 11.15 1.85
C TRP A 43 -3.65 11.67 0.42
N GLN A 44 -2.81 11.32 -0.55
CA GLN A 44 -2.87 11.88 -1.91
C GLN A 44 -4.08 11.37 -2.72
N THR A 45 -4.56 10.14 -2.50
CA THR A 45 -5.65 9.55 -3.30
C THR A 45 -7.00 9.47 -2.58
N ARG A 46 -7.04 9.59 -1.24
CA ARG A 46 -8.29 9.57 -0.46
C ARG A 46 -8.49 10.81 0.43
N LEU A 47 -7.48 11.69 0.56
CA LEU A 47 -7.46 12.82 1.51
C LEU A 47 -7.60 12.41 2.98
N ILE A 48 -7.26 11.15 3.32
CA ILE A 48 -7.37 10.61 4.67
C ILE A 48 -5.98 10.56 5.30
N ARG A 49 -5.80 11.26 6.42
CA ARG A 49 -4.58 11.18 7.23
C ARG A 49 -4.61 9.93 8.10
N VAL A 50 -3.55 9.14 8.02
CA VAL A 50 -3.34 7.91 8.80
C VAL A 50 -1.93 7.95 9.36
N GLU A 51 -1.72 7.49 10.60
CA GLU A 51 -0.36 7.33 11.11
C GLU A 51 0.29 6.04 10.61
N LYS A 52 1.59 6.08 10.33
CA LYS A 52 2.42 4.90 10.02
C LYS A 52 2.24 3.77 11.04
N ASN A 53 2.09 4.13 12.32
CA ASN A 53 1.83 3.18 13.41
C ASN A 53 0.48 2.48 13.27
N ALA A 54 -0.54 3.15 12.73
CA ALA A 54 -1.85 2.54 12.46
C ALA A 54 -1.77 1.53 11.30
N ILE A 55 -0.95 1.79 10.27
CA ILE A 55 -0.66 0.81 9.20
C ILE A 55 -0.01 -0.45 9.78
N TYR A 56 1.08 -0.31 10.56
CA TYR A 56 1.72 -1.47 11.20
C TYR A 56 0.79 -2.22 12.16
N ALA A 57 -0.02 -1.50 12.93
CA ALA A 57 -0.97 -2.10 13.86
C ALA A 57 -2.11 -2.84 13.14
N ALA A 58 -2.59 -2.32 11.99
CA ALA A 58 -3.58 -3.00 11.15
C ALA A 58 -3.04 -4.31 10.57
N VAL A 59 -1.80 -4.30 10.05
CA VAL A 59 -1.13 -5.52 9.58
C VAL A 59 -0.96 -6.52 10.74
N LYS A 60 -0.55 -6.06 11.93
CA LYS A 60 -0.40 -6.91 13.12
C LYS A 60 -1.74 -7.50 13.62
N ARG A 61 -2.86 -6.79 13.43
CA ARG A 61 -4.22 -7.26 13.76
C ARG A 61 -4.89 -8.07 12.65
N GLY A 62 -4.25 -8.21 11.47
CA GLY A 62 -4.85 -8.88 10.31
C GLY A 62 -5.93 -8.06 9.58
N GLU A 63 -6.08 -6.78 9.89
CA GLU A 63 -7.05 -5.88 9.24
C GLU A 63 -6.61 -5.44 7.84
N LEU A 64 -5.29 -5.44 7.57
CA LEU A 64 -4.69 -4.94 6.35
C LEU A 64 -3.69 -5.96 5.81
N THR A 65 -3.95 -6.46 4.61
CA THR A 65 -3.05 -7.38 3.89
C THR A 65 -1.77 -6.65 3.50
N ALA A 66 -0.62 -7.21 3.88
CA ALA A 66 0.70 -6.74 3.47
C ALA A 66 1.56 -7.92 3.02
N LEU A 67 2.22 -7.78 1.87
CA LEU A 67 3.16 -8.75 1.34
C LEU A 67 4.58 -8.34 1.73
N ARG A 68 5.35 -9.29 2.27
CA ARG A 68 6.70 -9.00 2.79
C ARG A 68 7.75 -9.25 1.71
N ILE A 69 8.33 -8.18 1.16
CA ILE A 69 9.40 -8.24 0.18
C ILE A 69 10.72 -7.94 0.88
N GLY A 70 11.49 -8.99 1.17
CA GLY A 70 12.75 -8.91 1.94
C GLY A 70 12.52 -8.34 3.35
N LYS A 71 13.04 -7.13 3.59
CA LYS A 71 12.85 -6.39 4.86
C LYS A 71 11.65 -5.42 4.84
N GLY A 72 11.07 -5.15 3.68
CA GLY A 72 9.95 -4.22 3.52
C GLY A 72 8.58 -4.90 3.59
N LEU A 73 7.55 -4.09 3.88
CA LEU A 73 6.16 -4.41 3.56
C LEU A 73 5.82 -3.83 2.17
N THR A 74 4.82 -4.38 1.50
CA THR A 74 4.28 -3.90 0.23
C THR A 74 2.78 -4.18 0.21
N PHE A 75 2.00 -3.20 -0.23
CA PHE A 75 0.55 -3.16 -0.11
C PHE A 75 -0.07 -2.97 -1.50
N ARG A 76 -1.19 -3.64 -1.76
CA ARG A 76 -1.99 -3.33 -2.96
C ARG A 76 -2.89 -2.13 -2.65
N PRO A 77 -3.11 -1.19 -3.57
CA PRO A 77 -3.97 -0.02 -3.36
C PRO A 77 -5.39 -0.42 -2.95
N ALA A 78 -5.91 -1.49 -3.56
CA ALA A 78 -7.23 -2.05 -3.22
C ALA A 78 -7.33 -2.58 -1.78
N ASP A 79 -6.23 -3.08 -1.18
CA ASP A 79 -6.23 -3.53 0.22
C ASP A 79 -6.25 -2.32 1.17
N LEU A 80 -5.51 -1.25 0.85
CA LEU A 80 -5.51 0.01 1.59
C LEU A 80 -6.88 0.72 1.49
N ASP A 81 -7.48 0.71 0.29
CA ASP A 81 -8.81 1.26 0.02
C ASP A 81 -9.90 0.49 0.79
N ALA A 82 -9.88 -0.84 0.75
CA ALA A 82 -10.83 -1.68 1.47
C ALA A 82 -10.70 -1.51 2.99
N TRP A 83 -9.47 -1.46 3.51
CA TRP A 83 -9.19 -1.24 4.92
C TRP A 83 -9.70 0.12 5.41
N ILE A 84 -9.46 1.20 4.64
CA ILE A 84 -9.92 2.53 5.07
C ILE A 84 -11.44 2.70 4.91
N ALA A 85 -12.07 2.09 3.90
CA ALA A 85 -13.53 2.05 3.75
C ALA A 85 -14.21 1.30 4.91
N ALA A 86 -13.68 0.14 5.32
CA ALA A 86 -14.20 -0.60 6.47
C ALA A 86 -14.13 0.22 7.78
N ARG A 87 -13.08 1.04 7.94
CA ARG A 87 -12.94 1.96 9.09
C ARG A 87 -13.91 3.14 9.04
N GLN A 88 -14.32 3.60 7.86
CA GLN A 88 -15.37 4.62 7.71
C GLN A 88 -16.77 4.08 8.04
N VAL A 89 -17.04 2.79 7.78
CA VAL A 89 -18.32 2.15 8.16
C VAL A 89 -18.44 1.98 9.67
N ASN A 90 -17.36 1.60 10.36
CA ASN A 90 -17.33 1.39 11.82
C ASN A 90 -17.16 2.69 12.64
N GLY A 91 -17.20 3.87 12.01
CA GLY A 91 -16.97 5.16 12.65
C GLY A 91 -18.22 6.05 12.73
N ARG A 92 -19.41 5.45 12.85
CA ARG A 92 -20.72 6.11 12.70
C ARG A 92 -21.76 5.61 13.68
#